data_AF-A0A1S9CKG9-F1
#
_entry.id   AF-A0A1S9CKG9-F1
#
_cell.length_a   1.000
_cell.length_b   1.000
_cell.length_c   1.000
_cell.angle_alpha   90.00
_cell.angle_beta   90.00
_cell.angle_gamma   90.00
#
_symmetry.space_group_name_H-M   'P 1'
#
loop_
_entity.id
_entity.type
_entity.pdbx_description
1 polymer ?
#
loop_
_entity_poly.entity_id
_entity_poly.type
_entity_poly.pdbx_seq_one_letter_code
_entity_poly.pdbx_strand_id
1 'polypeptide(L)'
;MEKAIDETINQNLLVDILKKEREGVKSMIMAQITQEEWDNFKYNEGFAEGREEGIEEGIEVGEIKVLYTMFNYDEETISKKLNLPIELVQKVIHEKLL
;
A
#
# COMPACT_ATOMS: atom_id res chain seq x y z
N MET A 1 17.20 -14.90 33.29
CA MET A 1 17.72 -14.80 31.91
C MET A 1 16.55 -14.70 30.95
N GLU A 2 15.65 -15.68 30.92
CA GLU A 2 14.42 -15.64 30.11
C GLU A 2 13.55 -14.39 30.37
N LYS A 3 13.27 -14.03 31.63
CA LYS A 3 12.54 -12.79 31.96
C LYS A 3 13.12 -11.51 31.36
N ALA A 4 14.45 -11.39 31.31
CA ALA A 4 15.10 -10.21 30.75
C ALA A 4 15.01 -10.19 29.21
N ILE A 5 15.02 -11.36 28.58
CA ILE A 5 14.79 -11.52 27.14
C ILE A 5 13.34 -11.13 26.82
N ASP A 6 12.37 -11.65 27.57
CA ASP A 6 10.95 -11.34 27.41
C ASP A 6 10.65 -9.84 27.64
N GLU A 7 11.26 -9.22 28.64
CA GLU A 7 11.16 -7.78 28.89
C GLU A 7 11.72 -6.95 27.73
N THR A 8 12.85 -7.37 27.15
CA THR A 8 13.48 -6.68 26.02
C THR A 8 12.63 -6.77 24.74
N ILE A 9 12.02 -7.93 24.49
CA ILE A 9 11.09 -8.15 23.39
C ILE A 9 9.83 -7.29 23.58
N ASN A 10 9.24 -7.32 24.78
CA ASN A 10 8.02 -6.57 25.09
C ASN A 10 8.22 -5.05 25.05
N GLN A 11 9.43 -4.56 25.32
CA GLN A 11 9.79 -3.14 25.24
C GLN A 11 10.08 -2.67 23.80
N ASN A 12 10.03 -3.55 22.79
CA ASN A 12 10.45 -3.25 21.42
C ASN A 12 11.87 -2.66 21.33
N LEU A 13 12.73 -2.91 22.34
CA LEU A 13 14.03 -2.27 22.45
C LEU A 13 14.94 -2.62 21.25
N LEU A 14 14.81 -3.84 20.73
CA LEU A 14 15.50 -4.26 19.52
C LEU A 14 15.06 -3.42 18.31
N VAL A 15 13.76 -3.16 18.16
CA VAL A 15 13.24 -2.32 17.06
C VAL A 15 13.79 -0.90 17.16
N ASP A 16 13.83 -0.33 18.37
CA ASP A 16 14.31 1.03 18.58
C ASP A 16 15.82 1.16 18.33
N ILE A 17 16.61 0.16 18.73
CA ILE A 17 18.05 0.09 18.41
C ILE A 17 18.26 -0.01 16.89
N LEU A 18 17.49 -0.86 16.20
CA LEU A 18 17.58 -1.01 14.75
C LEU A 18 17.18 0.26 14.01
N LYS A 19 16.19 1.03 14.52
CA LYS A 19 15.83 2.35 13.98
C LYS A 19 16.93 3.39 14.21
N LYS A 20 17.58 3.38 15.38
CA LYS A 20 18.66 4.31 15.73
C LYS A 20 19.92 4.06 14.89
N GLU A 21 20.26 2.80 14.68
CA GLU A 21 21.46 2.38 13.95
C GLU A 21 21.15 2.00 12.49
N ARG A 22 20.06 2.54 11.92
CA ARG A 22 19.47 2.15 10.63
C ARG A 22 20.48 2.03 9.49
N GLU A 23 21.39 3.00 9.35
CA GLU A 23 22.40 2.98 8.29
C GLU A 23 23.49 1.91 8.52
N GLY A 24 23.86 1.65 9.78
CA GLY A 24 24.77 0.56 10.14
C GLY A 24 24.14 -0.81 9.87
N VAL A 25 22.88 -0.99 10.27
CA VAL A 25 22.08 -2.20 10.00
C VAL A 25 21.93 -2.42 8.50
N LYS A 26 21.60 -1.37 7.75
CA LYS A 26 21.51 -1.41 6.28
C LYS A 26 22.84 -1.83 5.65
N SER A 27 23.96 -1.26 6.09
CA SER A 27 25.28 -1.65 5.59
C SER A 27 25.62 -3.11 5.91
N MET A 28 25.24 -3.62 7.09
CA MET A 28 25.46 -5.02 7.46
C MET A 28 24.63 -5.98 6.62
N ILE A 29 23.35 -5.65 6.39
CA ILE A 29 22.46 -6.44 5.54
C ILE A 29 22.97 -6.43 4.09
N MET A 30 23.32 -5.25 3.55
CA MET A 30 23.87 -5.11 2.20
C MET A 30 25.19 -5.86 2.00
N ALA A 31 25.98 -6.06 3.06
CA ALA A 31 27.21 -6.86 3.01
C ALA A 31 26.95 -8.38 2.99
N GLN A 32 25.72 -8.81 3.31
CA GLN A 32 25.34 -10.22 3.47
C GLN A 32 24.34 -10.70 2.41
N ILE A 33 23.69 -9.79 1.69
CA ILE A 33 22.79 -10.12 0.59
C ILE A 33 23.51 -9.99 -0.75
N THR A 34 23.20 -10.89 -1.66
CA THR A 34 23.58 -10.74 -3.06
C THR A 34 22.70 -9.67 -3.74
N GLN A 35 23.19 -9.12 -4.85
CA GLN A 35 22.39 -8.22 -5.68
C GLN A 35 21.10 -8.89 -6.16
N GLU A 36 21.15 -10.19 -6.48
CA GLU A 36 19.98 -10.96 -6.91
C GLU A 36 18.92 -11.09 -5.81
N GLU A 37 19.32 -11.36 -4.56
CA GLU A 37 18.40 -11.40 -3.42
C GLU A 37 17.77 -10.04 -3.15
N TRP A 38 18.54 -8.95 -3.29
CA TRP A 38 18.04 -7.59 -3.16
C TRP A 38 17.03 -7.24 -4.26
N ASP A 39 17.35 -7.57 -5.51
CA ASP A 39 16.48 -7.32 -6.66
C ASP A 39 15.18 -8.12 -6.55
N ASN A 40 15.26 -9.38 -6.12
CA ASN A 40 14.08 -10.22 -5.85
C ASN A 40 13.22 -9.65 -4.71
N PHE A 41 13.84 -9.19 -3.62
CA PHE A 41 13.12 -8.52 -2.53
C PHE A 41 12.37 -7.29 -3.05
N LYS A 42 13.05 -6.43 -3.82
CA LYS A 42 12.44 -5.22 -4.39
C LYS A 42 11.36 -5.50 -5.40
N TYR A 43 11.53 -6.52 -6.24
CA TYR A 43 10.50 -6.96 -7.18
C TYR A 43 9.25 -7.43 -6.41
N ASN A 44 9.41 -8.26 -5.39
CA ASN A 44 8.29 -8.78 -4.62
C ASN A 44 7.56 -7.69 -3.81
N GLU A 45 8.31 -6.75 -3.22
CA GLU A 45 7.75 -5.57 -2.53
C GLU A 45 6.92 -4.73 -3.51
N GLY A 46 7.51 -4.34 -4.65
CA GLY A 46 6.80 -3.56 -5.66
C GLY A 46 5.63 -4.30 -6.33
N PHE A 47 5.73 -5.63 -6.50
CA PHE A 47 4.61 -6.43 -7.00
C PHE A 47 3.46 -6.50 -6.00
N ALA A 48 3.76 -6.64 -4.70
CA ALA A 48 2.75 -6.68 -3.66
C ALA A 48 2.02 -5.33 -3.55
N GLU A 49 2.77 -4.22 -3.52
CA GLU A 49 2.23 -2.86 -3.51
C GLU A 49 1.38 -2.60 -4.76
N GLY A 50 1.92 -2.84 -5.96
CA GLY A 50 1.19 -2.63 -7.20
C GLY A 50 -0.06 -3.52 -7.35
N ARG A 51 -0.05 -4.72 -6.75
CA ARG A 51 -1.23 -5.59 -6.71
C ARG A 51 -2.30 -5.05 -5.74
N GLU A 52 -1.89 -4.51 -4.59
CA GLU A 52 -2.81 -3.91 -3.62
C GLU A 52 -3.46 -2.66 -4.21
N GLU A 53 -2.67 -1.73 -4.75
CA GLU A 53 -3.15 -0.53 -5.44
C GLU A 53 -4.09 -0.89 -6.60
N GLY A 54 -3.72 -1.85 -7.45
CA GLY A 54 -4.56 -2.27 -8.57
C GLY A 54 -5.89 -2.92 -8.15
N ILE A 55 -5.95 -3.58 -6.99
CA ILE A 55 -7.20 -4.11 -6.43
C ILE A 55 -8.07 -2.96 -5.91
N GLU A 56 -7.49 -2.01 -5.17
CA GLU A 56 -8.19 -0.84 -4.65
C GLU A 56 -8.79 0.00 -5.78
N GLU A 57 -7.98 0.36 -6.79
CA GLU A 57 -8.45 1.07 -7.99
C GLU A 57 -9.56 0.30 -8.71
N GLY A 58 -9.43 -1.03 -8.81
CA GLY A 58 -10.43 -1.89 -9.44
C GLY A 58 -11.78 -1.89 -8.71
N ILE A 59 -11.75 -1.85 -7.37
CA ILE A 59 -12.94 -1.75 -6.52
C ILE A 59 -13.60 -0.38 -6.73
N GLU A 60 -12.84 0.71 -6.65
CA GLU A 60 -13.35 2.08 -6.84
C GLU A 60 -14.04 2.24 -8.20
N VAL A 61 -13.40 1.78 -9.28
CA VAL A 61 -13.97 1.81 -10.63
C VAL A 61 -15.27 1.00 -10.70
N GLY A 62 -15.32 -0.16 -10.03
CA GLY A 62 -16.51 -1.00 -9.94
C GLY A 62 -17.67 -0.30 -9.24
N GLU A 63 -17.39 0.37 -8.12
CA GLU A 63 -18.40 1.13 -7.35
C GLU A 63 -18.92 2.33 -8.14
N ILE A 64 -18.04 3.11 -8.77
CA ILE A 64 -18.42 4.22 -9.66
C ILE A 64 -19.33 3.71 -10.78
N LYS A 65 -18.97 2.59 -11.42
CA LYS A 65 -19.77 1.99 -12.50
C LYS A 65 -21.16 1.59 -12.03
N VAL A 66 -21.27 0.94 -10.88
CA VAL A 66 -22.56 0.52 -10.33
C VAL A 66 -23.42 1.74 -10.01
N LEU A 67 -22.86 2.75 -9.34
CA LEU A 67 -23.60 3.97 -8.98
C LEU A 67 -24.03 4.77 -10.22
N TYR A 68 -23.19 4.85 -11.23
CA TYR A 68 -23.49 5.59 -12.47
C TYR A 68 -24.49 4.83 -13.34
N THR A 69 -24.24 3.55 -13.64
CA THR A 69 -25.01 2.80 -14.64
C THR A 69 -26.25 2.10 -14.11
N MET A 70 -26.25 1.65 -12.85
CA MET A 70 -27.39 0.94 -12.26
C MET A 70 -28.28 1.87 -11.44
N PHE A 71 -27.68 2.82 -10.71
CA PHE A 71 -28.40 3.75 -9.86
C PHE A 71 -28.64 5.12 -10.50
N ASN A 72 -28.06 5.40 -11.68
CA ASN A 72 -28.19 6.68 -12.40
C ASN A 72 -27.82 7.92 -11.55
N TYR A 73 -26.83 7.78 -10.66
CA TYR A 73 -26.35 8.92 -9.88
C TYR A 73 -25.46 9.83 -10.74
N ASP A 74 -25.57 11.14 -10.52
CA ASP A 74 -24.66 12.11 -11.12
C ASP A 74 -23.27 12.05 -10.46
N GLU A 75 -22.27 12.59 -11.18
CA GLU A 75 -20.87 12.58 -10.79
C GLU A 75 -20.62 13.22 -9.42
N GLU A 76 -21.32 14.31 -9.09
CA GLU A 76 -21.17 14.99 -7.79
C GLU A 76 -21.68 14.14 -6.63
N THR A 77 -22.81 13.47 -6.85
CA THR A 77 -23.41 12.56 -5.87
C THR A 77 -22.51 11.35 -5.63
N ILE A 78 -21.92 10.79 -6.69
CA ILE A 78 -20.97 9.67 -6.58
C ILE A 78 -19.70 10.10 -5.83
N SER A 79 -19.10 11.24 -6.19
CA SER A 79 -17.92 11.79 -5.52
C SER A 79 -18.15 11.97 -4.02
N LYS A 80 -19.27 12.59 -3.62
CA LYS A 80 -19.62 12.77 -2.20
C LYS A 80 -19.84 11.44 -1.48
N LYS A 81 -20.46 10.46 -2.15
CA LYS A 81 -20.84 9.17 -1.52
C LYS A 81 -19.65 8.24 -1.33
N LEU A 82 -18.70 8.25 -2.26
CA LEU A 82 -17.47 7.46 -2.17
C LEU A 82 -16.31 8.23 -1.52
N ASN A 83 -16.51 9.52 -1.21
CA ASN A 83 -15.47 10.42 -0.72
C ASN A 83 -14.24 10.46 -1.65
N LEU A 84 -14.50 10.47 -2.96
CA LEU A 84 -13.49 10.50 -4.01
C LEU A 84 -13.44 11.88 -4.68
N PRO A 85 -12.27 12.31 -5.19
CA PRO A 85 -12.17 13.53 -6.01
C PRO A 85 -13.13 13.47 -7.22
N ILE A 86 -13.81 14.58 -7.50
CA ILE A 86 -14.77 14.65 -8.60
C ILE A 86 -14.09 14.39 -9.96
N GLU A 87 -12.83 14.82 -10.10
CA GLU A 87 -12.03 14.62 -11.29
C GLU A 87 -11.76 13.13 -11.57
N LEU A 88 -11.59 12.33 -10.52
CA LEU A 88 -11.38 10.89 -10.64
C LEU A 88 -12.67 10.20 -11.09
N VAL A 89 -13.81 10.56 -10.51
CA VAL A 89 -15.13 10.05 -10.90
C VAL A 89 -15.44 10.38 -12.36
N GLN A 90 -15.21 11.64 -12.76
CA GLN A 90 -15.35 12.10 -14.14
C GLN A 90 -14.47 11.31 -15.11
N LYS A 91 -13.19 11.15 -14.77
CA LYS A 91 -12.26 10.39 -15.58
C LYS A 91 -12.73 8.94 -15.76
N VAL A 92 -13.14 8.28 -14.69
CA VAL A 92 -13.64 6.90 -14.76
C VAL A 92 -14.87 6.78 -15.64
N ILE A 93 -15.85 7.69 -15.49
CA ILE A 93 -17.06 7.67 -16.30
C ILE A 93 -16.73 7.95 -17.77
N HIS A 94 -15.92 8.98 -18.06
CA HIS A 94 -15.61 9.39 -19.42
C HIS A 94 -14.70 8.43 -20.17
N GLU A 95 -13.71 7.82 -19.51
CA GLU A 95 -12.73 6.96 -20.17
C GLU A 95 -13.13 5.48 -20.20
N LYS A 96 -13.97 5.02 -19.26
CA LYS A 96 -14.26 3.59 -19.08
C LYS A 96 -15.73 3.22 -19.27
N LEU A 97 -16.66 4.17 -19.27
CA LEU A 97 -18.11 3.89 -19.35
C LEU A 97 -18.82 4.57 -20.53
N LEU A 98 -18.24 5.64 -21.08
CA LEU A 98 -18.71 6.37 -22.27
C LEU A 98 -17.74 6.19 -23.43
#